data_AF-A0A953BEM9-F1
#
_entry.id   AF-A0A953BEM9-F1
#
_cell.length_a   1.000
_cell.length_b   1.000
_cell.length_c   1.000
_cell.angle_alpha   90.00
_cell.angle_beta   90.00
_cell.angle_gamma   90.00
#
_symmetry.space_group_name_H-M   'P 1'
#
loop_
_entity.id
_entity.type
_entity.pdbx_description
1 polymer ?
#
loop_
_entity_poly.entity_id
_entity_poly.type
_entity_poly.pdbx_seq_one_letter_code
_entity_poly.pdbx_strand_id
1 'polypeptide(L)'
;METNATPSMTGAPIVPSPKSGSARRRGASPEQIKARRELFWYNVIREMLTALSVMRIERETDVYDPAAEENARQMFDGRLAVITSHGARIPIAEVHPMFACSVSTSLETRELSEEVQCTVFQIRTPGGEVYTLPLHEIRSFHTLTPELLQRIEEQARQQEEARRPREGSQPFGFAAFTSLSRGLGPAGDGPFSPQPDEGGEDEDEQGRAGV
;
A
#
# COMPACT_ATOMS: atom_id res chain seq x y z
N MET A 1 -55.75 -59.32 -38.92
CA MET A 1 -55.70 -60.04 -37.64
C MET A 1 -54.23 -60.17 -37.29
N GLU A 2 -53.73 -59.37 -36.36
CA GLU A 2 -52.35 -59.39 -35.79
C GLU A 2 -52.33 -58.33 -34.68
N THR A 3 -52.75 -58.70 -33.47
CA THR A 3 -51.95 -59.02 -32.25
C THR A 3 -51.28 -57.80 -31.57
N ASN A 4 -52.01 -57.28 -30.57
CA ASN A 4 -51.51 -56.34 -29.55
C ASN A 4 -50.48 -57.04 -28.65
N ALA A 5 -49.30 -56.44 -28.50
CA ALA A 5 -48.29 -56.81 -27.51
C ALA A 5 -48.28 -55.82 -26.34
N THR A 6 -48.62 -56.32 -25.15
CA THR A 6 -48.55 -55.62 -23.86
C THR A 6 -47.12 -55.64 -23.32
N PRO A 7 -46.55 -54.51 -22.86
CA PRO A 7 -45.29 -54.53 -22.13
C PRO A 7 -45.48 -54.91 -20.66
N SER A 8 -44.73 -55.92 -20.24
CA SER A 8 -44.62 -56.44 -18.88
C SER A 8 -43.78 -55.51 -18.00
N MET A 9 -44.36 -55.00 -16.90
CA MET A 9 -43.68 -54.24 -15.86
C MET A 9 -42.85 -55.20 -14.98
N THR A 10 -41.54 -55.22 -15.24
CA THR A 10 -40.57 -55.99 -14.44
C THR A 10 -40.14 -55.13 -13.25
N GLY A 11 -40.40 -55.62 -12.03
CA GLY A 11 -40.10 -54.92 -10.79
C GLY A 11 -38.61 -54.66 -10.61
N ALA A 12 -38.26 -53.38 -10.43
CA ALA A 12 -36.91 -52.97 -10.08
C ALA A 12 -36.59 -53.34 -8.61
N PRO A 13 -35.39 -53.86 -8.30
CA PRO A 13 -34.98 -54.13 -6.93
C PRO A 13 -34.84 -52.81 -6.14
N ILE A 14 -35.50 -52.76 -4.98
CA ILE A 14 -35.36 -51.67 -4.00
C ILE A 14 -33.92 -51.72 -3.47
N VAL A 15 -33.07 -50.82 -3.98
CA VAL A 15 -31.73 -50.60 -3.44
C VAL A 15 -31.89 -49.94 -2.07
N PRO A 16 -31.41 -50.56 -0.97
CA PRO A 16 -31.45 -49.92 0.33
C PRO A 16 -30.58 -48.67 0.28
N SER A 17 -31.22 -47.50 0.44
CA SER A 17 -30.52 -46.23 0.55
C SER A 17 -29.45 -46.35 1.65
N PRO A 18 -28.20 -45.94 1.39
CA PRO A 18 -27.18 -45.95 2.41
C PRO A 18 -27.68 -45.06 3.55
N LYS A 19 -27.86 -45.66 4.72
CA LYS A 19 -28.21 -44.95 5.95
C LYS A 19 -27.19 -43.84 6.10
N SER A 20 -27.65 -42.61 5.88
CA SER A 20 -26.94 -41.37 6.18
C SER A 20 -26.54 -41.45 7.65
N GLY A 21 -25.34 -41.99 7.87
CA GLY A 21 -24.69 -41.95 9.16
C GLY A 21 -24.56 -40.49 9.48
N SER A 22 -25.33 -40.05 10.48
CA SER A 22 -25.16 -38.82 11.20
C SER A 22 -23.70 -38.74 11.66
N ALA A 23 -22.82 -38.29 10.76
CA ALA A 23 -21.50 -37.87 11.08
C ALA A 23 -21.71 -36.65 11.97
N ARG A 24 -21.67 -36.87 13.29
CA ARG A 24 -21.49 -35.83 14.29
C ARG A 24 -20.49 -34.84 13.70
N ARG A 25 -20.96 -33.65 13.31
CA ARG A 25 -20.11 -32.55 12.84
C ARG A 25 -19.13 -32.29 13.98
N ARG A 26 -17.92 -32.85 13.90
CA ARG A 26 -16.81 -32.44 14.75
C ARG A 26 -16.64 -30.96 14.47
N GLY A 27 -16.96 -30.11 15.46
CA GLY A 27 -16.77 -28.68 15.32
C GLY A 27 -15.33 -28.40 14.91
N ALA A 28 -15.14 -27.41 14.03
CA ALA A 28 -13.80 -27.00 13.60
C ALA A 28 -12.96 -26.63 14.83
N SER A 29 -11.68 -26.98 14.83
CA SER A 29 -10.79 -26.58 15.91
C SER A 29 -10.65 -25.05 15.93
N PRO A 30 -10.34 -24.43 17.09
CA PRO A 30 -10.11 -22.99 17.16
C PRO A 30 -9.05 -22.48 16.17
N GLU A 31 -8.00 -23.28 15.93
CA GLU A 31 -6.96 -23.00 14.93
C GLU A 31 -7.51 -22.97 13.50
N GLN A 32 -8.37 -23.93 13.14
CA GLN A 32 -9.04 -23.97 11.85
C GLN A 32 -9.97 -22.76 11.66
N ILE A 33 -10.68 -22.35 12.71
CA ILE A 33 -11.55 -21.17 12.67
C ILE A 33 -10.71 -19.90 12.47
N LYS A 34 -9.58 -19.77 13.17
CA LYS A 34 -8.65 -18.64 13.01
C LYS A 34 -8.10 -18.58 11.58
N ALA A 35 -7.55 -19.69 11.08
CA ALA A 35 -7.00 -19.75 9.72
C ALA A 35 -8.06 -19.39 8.66
N ARG A 36 -9.30 -19.89 8.82
CA ARG A 36 -10.40 -19.56 7.90
C ARG A 36 -10.80 -18.08 7.95
N ARG A 37 -10.78 -17.45 9.12
CA ARG A 37 -11.05 -16.01 9.28
C ARG A 37 -9.93 -15.17 8.66
N GLU A 38 -8.67 -15.58 8.82
CA GLU A 38 -7.53 -14.89 8.21
C GLU A 38 -7.61 -14.96 6.68
N LEU A 39 -7.85 -16.15 6.11
CA LEU A 39 -8.04 -16.31 4.66
C LEU A 39 -9.22 -15.49 4.14
N PHE A 40 -10.35 -15.49 4.86
CA PHE A 40 -11.48 -14.64 4.51
C PHE A 40 -11.09 -13.16 4.45
N TRP A 41 -10.36 -12.67 5.47
CA TRP A 41 -9.90 -11.29 5.51
C TRP A 41 -8.91 -10.96 4.39
N TYR A 42 -7.99 -11.86 4.08
CA TYR A 42 -7.08 -11.68 2.95
C TYR A 42 -7.81 -11.58 1.62
N ASN A 43 -8.87 -12.36 1.42
CA ASN A 43 -9.69 -12.27 0.22
C ASN A 43 -10.45 -10.94 0.17
N VAL A 44 -11.05 -10.49 1.28
CA VAL A 44 -11.71 -9.17 1.33
C VAL A 44 -10.74 -8.05 0.99
N ILE A 45 -9.53 -8.07 1.58
CA ILE A 45 -8.53 -7.04 1.31
C ILE A 45 -8.08 -7.09 -0.15
N ARG A 46 -7.86 -8.29 -0.69
CA ARG A 46 -7.51 -8.47 -2.10
C ARG A 46 -8.56 -7.87 -3.01
N GLU A 47 -9.84 -8.20 -2.82
CA GLU A 47 -10.93 -7.68 -3.64
C GLU A 47 -11.00 -6.14 -3.57
N MET A 48 -10.84 -5.56 -2.38
CA MET A 48 -10.82 -4.10 -2.23
C MET A 48 -9.64 -3.46 -2.98
N LEU A 49 -8.42 -4.01 -2.86
CA LEU A 49 -7.25 -3.47 -3.56
C LEU A 49 -7.35 -3.65 -5.09
N THR A 50 -7.87 -4.79 -5.54
CA THR A 50 -8.13 -5.05 -6.96
C THR A 50 -9.17 -4.07 -7.49
N ALA A 51 -10.27 -3.84 -6.77
CA ALA A 51 -11.29 -2.86 -7.16
C ALA A 51 -10.70 -1.44 -7.28
N LEU A 52 -9.89 -1.01 -6.31
CA LEU A 52 -9.21 0.29 -6.36
C LEU A 52 -8.25 0.39 -7.56
N SER A 53 -7.54 -0.70 -7.89
CA SER A 53 -6.68 -0.74 -9.09
C SER A 53 -7.49 -0.64 -10.38
N VAL A 54 -8.64 -1.31 -10.46
CA VAL A 54 -9.53 -1.26 -11.64
C VAL A 54 -10.10 0.14 -11.81
N MET A 55 -10.61 0.76 -10.74
CA MET A 55 -11.12 2.14 -10.77
C MET A 55 -10.06 3.13 -11.29
N ARG A 56 -8.79 2.94 -10.93
CA ARG A 56 -7.68 3.76 -11.43
C ARG A 56 -7.42 3.54 -12.93
N ILE A 57 -7.50 2.30 -13.40
CA ILE A 57 -7.30 1.96 -14.83
C ILE A 57 -8.46 2.53 -15.66
N GLU A 58 -9.69 2.34 -15.21
CA GLU A 58 -10.89 2.85 -15.90
C GLU A 58 -10.81 4.38 -16.08
N ARG A 59 -10.38 5.11 -15.05
CA ARG A 59 -10.14 6.57 -15.11
C ARG A 59 -9.14 6.99 -16.19
N GLU A 60 -8.11 6.18 -16.46
CA GLU A 60 -7.11 6.48 -17.49
C GLU A 60 -7.66 6.25 -18.92
N THR A 61 -8.65 5.36 -19.06
CA THR A 61 -9.19 4.94 -20.35
C THR A 61 -10.50 5.61 -20.76
N ASP A 62 -11.27 6.15 -19.80
CA ASP A 62 -12.61 6.69 -20.07
C ASP A 62 -12.60 8.11 -20.68
N VAL A 63 -13.71 8.44 -21.35
CA VAL A 63 -13.97 9.81 -21.83
C VAL A 63 -14.08 10.73 -20.62
N TYR A 64 -13.34 11.84 -20.64
CA TYR A 64 -13.27 12.79 -19.53
C TYR A 64 -14.66 13.25 -19.07
N ASP A 65 -15.06 12.82 -17.86
CA ASP A 65 -16.19 13.33 -17.10
C ASP A 65 -15.66 14.12 -15.88
N PRO A 66 -15.88 15.45 -15.83
CA PRO A 66 -15.39 16.28 -14.74
C PRO A 66 -15.97 15.90 -13.36
N ALA A 67 -17.20 15.40 -13.28
CA ALA A 67 -17.82 15.04 -12.00
C ALA A 67 -17.26 13.73 -11.44
N ALA A 68 -17.05 12.72 -12.30
CA ALA A 68 -16.40 11.47 -11.92
C ALA A 68 -14.94 11.70 -11.50
N GLU A 69 -14.23 12.57 -12.20
CA GLU A 69 -12.85 12.95 -11.90
C GLU A 69 -12.71 13.61 -10.52
N GLU A 70 -13.64 14.50 -10.14
CA GLU A 70 -13.63 15.14 -8.81
C GLU A 70 -13.88 14.13 -7.69
N ASN A 71 -14.86 13.23 -7.87
CA ASN A 71 -15.13 12.17 -6.90
C ASN A 71 -13.94 11.21 -6.73
N ALA A 72 -13.28 10.85 -7.83
CA ALA A 72 -12.08 10.02 -7.79
C ALA A 72 -10.94 10.73 -7.02
N ARG A 73 -10.70 12.02 -7.29
CA ARG A 73 -9.71 12.81 -6.56
C ARG A 73 -9.97 12.84 -5.06
N GLN A 74 -11.24 12.99 -4.65
CA GLN A 74 -11.61 12.97 -3.22
C GLN A 74 -11.41 11.60 -2.55
N MET A 75 -11.46 10.52 -3.31
CA MET A 75 -11.23 9.16 -2.80
C MET A 75 -9.73 8.86 -2.59
N PHE A 76 -8.89 9.41 -3.47
CA PHE A 76 -7.44 9.15 -3.56
C PHE A 76 -6.57 10.30 -3.02
N ASP A 77 -7.14 11.23 -2.25
CA ASP A 77 -6.44 12.35 -1.62
C ASP A 77 -5.70 11.97 -0.31
N GLY A 78 -5.72 10.68 0.06
CA GLY A 78 -5.13 10.17 1.30
C GLY A 78 -6.11 10.00 2.47
N ARG A 79 -7.41 10.27 2.27
CA ARG A 79 -8.46 9.90 3.24
C ARG A 79 -8.58 8.39 3.40
N LEU A 80 -8.49 7.66 2.30
CA LEU A 80 -8.39 6.21 2.32
C LEU A 80 -6.94 5.79 2.59
N ALA A 81 -6.75 4.84 3.50
CA ALA A 81 -5.45 4.30 3.85
C ALA A 81 -5.54 2.80 4.17
N VAL A 82 -4.44 2.09 4.02
CA VAL A 82 -4.26 0.78 4.64
C VAL A 82 -3.55 0.90 5.99
N ILE A 83 -3.88 0.00 6.92
CA ILE A 83 -3.15 -0.17 8.18
C ILE A 83 -2.35 -1.47 8.09
N THR A 84 -1.04 -1.38 8.30
CA THR A 84 -0.14 -2.54 8.27
C THR A 84 -0.16 -3.31 9.59
N SER A 85 0.40 -4.52 9.59
CA SER A 85 0.62 -5.36 10.77
C SER A 85 1.45 -4.67 11.85
N HIS A 86 2.32 -3.71 11.47
CA HIS A 86 3.13 -2.90 12.37
C HIS A 86 2.39 -1.64 12.86
N GLY A 87 1.13 -1.45 12.47
CA GLY A 87 0.32 -0.28 12.84
C GLY A 87 0.61 0.97 12.01
N ALA A 88 1.39 0.88 10.93
CA ALA A 88 1.65 2.02 10.06
C ALA A 88 0.41 2.31 9.20
N ARG A 89 0.00 3.58 9.11
CA ARG A 89 -1.07 4.06 8.22
C ARG A 89 -0.45 4.54 6.92
N ILE A 90 -0.74 3.86 5.81
CA ILE A 90 -0.25 4.22 4.48
C ILE A 90 -1.43 4.78 3.67
N PRO A 91 -1.47 6.09 3.40
CA PRO A 91 -2.51 6.70 2.58
C PRO A 91 -2.45 6.18 1.15
N ILE A 92 -3.61 5.97 0.54
CA ILE A 92 -3.73 5.44 -0.82
C ILE A 92 -4.04 6.61 -1.77
N ALA A 93 -3.11 6.85 -2.70
CA ALA A 93 -3.38 7.60 -3.92
C ALA A 93 -3.58 6.66 -5.11
N GLU A 94 -2.78 5.59 -5.20
CA GLU A 94 -2.87 4.62 -6.29
C GLU A 94 -2.55 3.21 -5.77
N VAL A 95 -3.13 2.20 -6.41
CA VAL A 95 -2.87 0.78 -6.12
C VAL A 95 -2.59 0.06 -7.42
N HIS A 96 -1.50 -0.72 -7.46
CA HIS A 96 -1.14 -1.58 -8.58
C HIS A 96 -0.89 -3.01 -8.09
N PRO A 97 -1.57 -4.03 -8.64
CA PRO A 97 -1.21 -5.41 -8.36
C PRO A 97 0.15 -5.72 -8.97
N MET A 98 1.05 -6.29 -8.17
CA MET A 98 2.34 -6.80 -8.64
C MET A 98 2.13 -8.27 -9.03
N PHE A 99 1.89 -8.53 -10.30
CA PHE A 99 1.72 -9.90 -10.80
C PHE A 99 3.03 -10.70 -10.63
N ALA A 100 3.01 -11.71 -9.76
CA ALA A 100 4.00 -12.78 -9.81
C ALA A 100 3.62 -13.70 -10.99
N CYS A 101 4.52 -13.77 -11.97
CA CYS A 101 4.41 -14.47 -13.26
C CYS A 101 3.32 -15.55 -13.36
N SER A 102 2.41 -15.39 -14.33
CA SER A 102 1.47 -16.46 -14.70
C SER A 102 2.23 -17.64 -15.31
N VAL A 103 2.17 -18.82 -14.69
CA VAL A 103 2.70 -20.05 -15.30
C VAL A 103 1.61 -20.61 -16.22
N SER A 104 1.83 -20.54 -17.52
CA SER A 104 0.84 -20.86 -18.56
C SER A 104 0.93 -22.31 -19.06
N THR A 105 1.17 -23.27 -18.17
CA THR A 105 1.45 -24.66 -18.58
C THR A 105 0.23 -25.61 -18.53
N SER A 106 -0.75 -25.37 -17.65
CA SER A 106 -1.99 -26.18 -17.58
C SER A 106 -3.18 -25.39 -17.00
N LEU A 107 -4.42 -25.86 -17.24
CA LEU A 107 -5.66 -25.25 -16.74
C LEU A 107 -5.71 -25.18 -15.20
N GLU A 108 -5.33 -26.26 -14.51
CA GLU A 108 -5.23 -26.29 -13.03
C GLU A 108 -4.15 -25.36 -12.50
N THR A 109 -2.98 -25.28 -13.17
CA THR A 109 -1.92 -24.34 -12.78
C THR A 109 -2.28 -22.88 -13.08
N ARG A 110 -3.17 -22.66 -14.04
CA ARG A 110 -3.70 -21.34 -14.37
C ARG A 110 -4.68 -20.88 -13.30
N GLU A 111 -5.60 -21.72 -12.85
CA GLU A 111 -6.51 -21.40 -11.75
C GLU A 111 -5.72 -21.12 -10.45
N LEU A 112 -4.73 -21.97 -10.12
CA LEU A 112 -3.85 -21.72 -8.97
C LEU A 112 -2.98 -20.47 -9.16
N SER A 113 -2.55 -20.19 -10.40
CA SER A 113 -1.82 -18.96 -10.71
C SER A 113 -2.70 -17.73 -10.58
N GLU A 114 -3.95 -17.76 -11.05
CA GLU A 114 -4.95 -16.71 -10.86
C GLU A 114 -5.25 -16.50 -9.36
N GLU A 115 -5.23 -17.56 -8.55
CA GLU A 115 -5.37 -17.48 -7.09
C GLU A 115 -4.12 -16.91 -6.37
N VAL A 116 -2.92 -17.12 -6.91
CA VAL A 116 -1.66 -16.56 -6.37
C VAL A 116 -1.38 -15.15 -6.90
N GLN A 117 -1.93 -14.81 -8.08
CA GLN A 117 -1.90 -13.48 -8.65
C GLN A 117 -2.56 -12.49 -7.67
N CYS A 118 -2.00 -11.28 -7.61
CA CYS A 118 -2.46 -10.22 -6.71
C CYS A 118 -2.32 -10.56 -5.21
N THR A 119 -1.25 -11.24 -4.80
CA THR A 119 -0.86 -11.37 -3.38
C THR A 119 0.06 -10.26 -2.89
N VAL A 120 0.63 -9.49 -3.81
CA VAL A 120 1.49 -8.33 -3.54
C VAL A 120 0.93 -7.12 -4.29
N PHE A 121 0.84 -5.99 -3.61
CA PHE A 121 0.36 -4.74 -4.17
C PHE A 121 1.38 -3.64 -3.96
N GLN A 122 1.54 -2.78 -4.97
CA GLN A 122 2.23 -1.52 -4.86
C GLN A 122 1.21 -0.43 -4.55
N ILE A 123 1.39 0.28 -3.44
CA ILE A 123 0.56 1.41 -3.02
C ILE A 123 1.40 2.68 -3.13
N ARG A 124 0.92 3.65 -3.90
CA ARG A 124 1.50 5.00 -3.96
C ARG A 124 0.72 5.90 -3.02
N THR A 125 1.43 6.70 -2.23
CA THR A 125 0.83 7.73 -1.37
C THR A 125 0.63 9.04 -2.14
N PRO A 126 -0.24 9.95 -1.68
CA PRO A 126 -0.35 11.28 -2.27
C PRO A 126 0.96 12.09 -2.23
N GLY A 127 1.84 11.78 -1.27
CA GLY A 127 3.18 12.38 -1.17
C GLY A 127 4.21 11.80 -2.16
N GLY A 128 3.82 10.81 -2.97
CA GLY A 128 4.68 10.18 -3.97
C GLY A 128 5.52 8.99 -3.47
N GLU A 129 5.46 8.68 -2.16
CA GLU A 129 6.10 7.48 -1.62
C GLU A 129 5.43 6.22 -2.16
N VAL A 130 6.21 5.15 -2.36
CA VAL A 130 5.75 3.88 -2.93
C VAL A 130 6.06 2.75 -1.97
N TYR A 131 5.04 1.97 -1.62
CA TYR A 131 5.13 0.82 -0.73
C TYR A 131 4.74 -0.44 -1.49
N THR A 132 5.57 -1.48 -1.43
CA THR A 132 5.23 -2.80 -1.98
C THR A 132 4.93 -3.75 -0.83
N LEU A 133 3.66 -4.10 -0.67
CA LEU A 133 3.16 -4.84 0.49
C LEU A 133 2.52 -6.16 0.06
N PRO A 134 2.88 -7.28 0.69
CA PRO A 134 2.12 -8.50 0.56
C PRO A 134 0.79 -8.38 1.35
N LEU A 135 -0.25 -9.09 0.91
CA LEU A 135 -1.58 -9.05 1.52
C LEU A 135 -1.59 -9.33 3.02
N HIS A 136 -0.73 -10.24 3.48
CA HIS A 136 -0.69 -10.64 4.89
C HIS A 136 -0.15 -9.55 5.82
N GLU A 137 0.55 -8.54 5.27
CA GLU A 137 0.97 -7.35 6.01
C GLU A 137 -0.14 -6.33 6.17
N ILE A 138 -1.20 -6.38 5.36
CA ILE A 138 -2.32 -5.44 5.42
C ILE A 138 -3.38 -6.00 6.38
N ARG A 139 -3.77 -5.21 7.39
CA ARG A 139 -4.72 -5.63 8.42
C ARG A 139 -6.12 -5.07 8.22
N SER A 140 -6.21 -3.83 7.77
CA SER A 140 -7.49 -3.16 7.58
C SER A 140 -7.37 -1.96 6.65
N PHE A 141 -8.52 -1.46 6.20
CA PHE A 141 -8.65 -0.14 5.61
C PHE A 141 -9.09 0.85 6.67
N HIS A 142 -8.66 2.09 6.48
CA HIS A 142 -9.04 3.20 7.34
C HIS A 142 -9.45 4.38 6.46
N THR A 143 -10.65 4.89 6.70
CA THR A 143 -11.20 6.06 6.02
C THR A 143 -11.28 7.22 7.00
N LEU A 144 -10.74 8.37 6.59
CA LEU A 144 -10.94 9.64 7.29
C LEU A 144 -12.10 10.39 6.64
N THR A 145 -13.01 10.91 7.46
CA THR A 145 -14.03 11.84 6.95
C THR A 145 -13.39 13.21 6.68
N PRO A 146 -13.93 14.01 5.74
CA PRO A 146 -13.42 15.34 5.45
C PRO A 146 -13.35 16.22 6.71
N GLU A 147 -14.36 16.14 7.56
CA GLU A 147 -14.48 16.95 8.78
C GLU A 147 -13.41 16.57 9.80
N LEU A 148 -13.07 15.28 9.89
CA LEU A 148 -12.00 14.81 10.76
C LEU A 148 -10.64 15.28 10.24
N LEU A 149 -10.43 15.25 8.93
CA LEU A 149 -9.18 15.69 8.31
C LEU A 149 -8.96 17.19 8.55
N GLN A 150 -10.00 18.02 8.37
CA GLN A 150 -9.98 19.45 8.72
C GLN A 150 -9.62 19.69 10.19
N ARG A 151 -10.20 18.92 11.12
CA ARG A 151 -9.90 19.03 12.55
C ARG A 151 -8.45 18.66 12.87
N ILE A 152 -7.91 17.63 12.21
CA ILE A 152 -6.51 17.22 12.38
C ILE A 152 -5.57 18.32 11.87
N GLU A 153 -5.85 18.88 10.69
CA GLU A 153 -5.07 19.99 10.12
C GLU A 153 -5.10 21.22 11.02
N GLU A 154 -6.27 21.58 11.53
CA GLU A 154 -6.43 22.73 12.44
C GLU A 154 -5.66 22.52 13.75
N GLN A 155 -5.71 21.32 14.34
CA GLN A 155 -4.94 20.99 15.54
C GLN A 155 -3.43 20.99 15.28
N ALA A 156 -2.98 20.48 14.13
CA ALA A 156 -1.58 20.51 13.76
C ALA A 156 -1.07 21.95 13.61
N ARG A 157 -1.83 22.82 12.94
CA ARG A 157 -1.53 24.25 12.82
C ARG A 157 -1.46 24.94 14.18
N GLN A 158 -2.42 24.68 15.06
CA GLN A 158 -2.43 25.23 16.43
C GLN A 158 -1.22 24.75 17.25
N GLN A 159 -0.82 23.48 17.12
CA GLN A 159 0.38 22.96 17.78
C GLN A 159 1.67 23.57 17.23
N GLU A 160 1.74 23.80 15.92
CA GLU A 160 2.90 24.43 15.28
C GLU A 160 3.02 25.90 15.68
N GLU A 161 1.91 26.64 15.72
CA GLU A 161 1.86 28.01 16.24
C GLU A 161 2.23 28.07 17.73
N ALA A 162 1.78 27.11 18.54
CA ALA A 162 2.17 27.01 19.95
C ALA A 162 3.64 26.60 20.15
N ARG A 163 4.23 25.93 19.15
CA ARG A 163 5.65 25.54 19.12
C ARG A 163 6.55 26.58 18.48
N ARG A 164 6.01 27.60 17.79
CA ARG A 164 6.82 28.72 17.33
C ARG A 164 7.47 29.34 18.55
N PRO A 165 8.82 29.37 18.62
CA PRO A 165 9.49 29.99 19.73
C PRO A 165 9.02 31.44 19.79
N ARG A 166 8.47 31.84 20.92
CA ARG A 166 8.34 33.27 21.21
C ARG A 166 9.74 33.85 21.06
N GLU A 167 9.89 35.01 20.43
CA GLU A 167 11.18 35.71 20.38
C GLU A 167 11.83 35.68 21.77
N GLY A 168 12.94 34.94 21.91
CA GLY A 168 13.66 34.74 23.17
C GLY A 168 13.46 33.40 23.90
N SER A 169 12.60 32.47 23.43
CA SER A 169 12.46 31.16 24.11
C SER A 169 13.52 30.17 23.64
N GLN A 170 14.51 29.88 24.49
CA GLN A 170 15.47 28.80 24.24
C GLN A 170 14.76 27.44 24.31
N PRO A 171 15.03 26.51 23.37
CA PRO A 171 14.45 25.17 23.43
C PRO A 171 14.96 24.44 24.68
N PHE A 172 14.06 23.77 25.41
CA PHE A 172 14.40 22.96 26.59
C PHE A 172 14.10 21.48 26.34
N GLY A 173 14.85 20.59 27.01
CA GLY A 173 14.62 19.14 26.97
C GLY A 173 14.98 18.50 25.64
N PHE A 174 14.19 17.53 25.18
CA PHE A 174 14.47 16.76 23.96
C PHE A 174 14.56 17.61 22.68
N ALA A 175 13.91 18.79 22.65
CA ALA A 175 13.98 19.71 21.52
C ALA A 175 15.36 20.39 21.39
N ALA A 176 16.08 20.59 22.50
CA ALA A 176 17.46 21.09 22.46
C ALA A 176 18.42 20.01 21.91
N PHE A 177 18.17 18.75 22.25
CA PHE A 177 19.00 17.62 21.86
C PHE A 177 18.93 17.34 20.35
N THR A 178 17.76 17.50 19.73
CA THR A 178 17.59 17.33 18.27
C THR A 178 18.01 18.57 17.47
N SER A 179 17.94 19.77 18.04
CA SER A 179 18.49 20.99 17.42
C SER A 179 20.00 20.92 17.23
N LEU A 180 20.75 20.28 18.14
CA LEU A 180 22.19 20.05 17.96
C LEU A 180 22.49 19.15 16.74
N SER A 181 21.59 18.21 16.41
CA SER A 181 21.76 17.33 15.26
C SER A 181 21.42 18.00 13.92
N ARG A 182 20.59 19.07 13.92
CA ARG A 182 20.30 19.87 12.71
C ARG A 182 21.33 20.97 12.43
N GLY A 183 22.18 21.31 13.40
CA GLY A 183 23.20 22.38 13.29
C GLY A 183 24.49 22.02 12.54
N LEU A 184 24.68 20.76 12.12
CA LEU A 184 25.85 20.30 11.36
C LEU A 184 25.65 20.34 9.83
N GLY A 185 24.98 21.39 9.34
CA GLY A 185 25.04 21.80 7.92
C GLY A 185 26.06 22.92 7.75
N PRO A 186 26.80 22.99 6.62
CA PRO A 186 28.03 23.77 6.50
C PRO A 186 27.73 25.27 6.41
N ALA A 187 27.69 25.93 7.57
CA ALA A 187 27.80 27.39 7.66
C ALA A 187 29.16 27.67 8.31
N GLY A 188 30.05 28.23 7.48
CA GLY A 188 31.41 28.58 7.85
C GLY A 188 31.46 29.57 9.02
N ASP A 189 32.30 29.24 9.98
CA ASP A 189 33.20 30.15 10.70
C ASP A 189 34.00 29.31 11.70
N GLY A 190 34.98 28.60 11.16
CA GLY A 190 36.07 28.05 11.97
C GLY A 190 37.16 29.12 12.11
N PRO A 191 37.78 29.28 13.30
CA PRO A 191 38.83 30.28 13.54
C PRO A 191 40.19 29.88 12.95
N PHE A 192 40.21 29.42 11.71
CA PHE A 192 41.43 29.06 11.00
C PHE A 192 41.34 29.54 9.56
N SER A 193 41.39 30.86 9.38
CA SER A 193 41.74 31.45 8.10
C SER A 193 43.24 31.29 7.91
N PRO A 194 43.73 30.53 6.90
CA PRO A 194 45.12 30.63 6.50
C PRO A 194 45.35 32.06 5.97
N GLN A 195 46.31 32.77 6.58
CA GLN A 195 46.71 34.09 6.09
C GLN A 195 47.23 33.98 4.64
N PRO A 196 46.90 34.93 3.76
CA PRO A 196 47.64 35.09 2.52
C PRO A 196 49.04 35.63 2.85
N ASP A 197 50.05 34.87 2.43
CA ASP A 197 51.46 35.24 2.50
C ASP A 197 51.72 36.33 1.45
N GLU A 198 51.84 37.58 1.91
CA GLU A 198 52.35 38.69 1.11
C GLU A 198 53.87 38.72 1.26
N GLY A 199 54.60 38.46 0.16
CA GLY A 199 56.01 38.84 0.08
C GLY A 199 56.81 38.09 -0.98
N GLY A 200 57.25 38.84 -2.00
CA GLY A 200 58.43 38.45 -2.77
C GLY A 200 58.26 38.57 -4.28
N GLU A 201 58.36 39.80 -4.76
CA GLU A 201 58.86 40.11 -6.10
C GLU A 201 60.20 39.38 -6.32
N ASP A 202 60.43 38.83 -7.52
CA ASP A 202 61.67 39.09 -8.25
C ASP A 202 61.55 38.63 -9.70
N GLU A 203 62.17 39.45 -10.53
CA GLU A 203 62.15 39.51 -11.97
C GLU A 203 62.89 38.32 -12.61
N ASP A 204 62.51 38.03 -13.85
CA ASP A 204 63.39 38.00 -15.02
C ASP A 204 63.22 36.82 -15.97
N GLU A 205 63.42 37.19 -17.23
CA GLU A 205 64.13 36.42 -18.24
C GLU A 205 63.37 35.49 -19.21
N GLN A 206 63.08 36.10 -20.37
CA GLN A 206 63.46 35.62 -21.71
C GLN A 206 62.82 34.33 -22.27
N GLY A 207 61.83 34.56 -23.14
CA GLY A 207 61.95 34.25 -24.57
C GLY A 207 62.05 32.79 -25.04
N ARG A 208 61.05 32.33 -25.81
CA ARG A 208 61.31 31.76 -27.15
C ARG A 208 60.03 31.50 -27.95
N ALA A 209 60.13 31.83 -29.24
CA ALA A 209 59.20 31.60 -30.32
C ALA A 209 58.95 30.12 -30.64
N GLY A 210 57.88 29.82 -31.37
CA GLY A 210 57.89 28.66 -32.27
C GLY A 210 56.53 28.11 -32.70
N VAL A 211 56.08 28.58 -33.88
CA VAL A 211 55.22 27.93 -34.89
C VAL A 211 53.73 27.82 -34.61
#